data_AF-A0A3B4YHC0-F1
#
_entry.id   AF-A0A3B4YHC0-F1
#
_cell.length_a   1.000
_cell.length_b   1.000
_cell.length_c   1.000
_cell.angle_alpha   90.00
_cell.angle_beta   90.00
_cell.angle_gamma   90.00
#
_symmetry.space_group_name_H-M   'P 1'
#
loop_
_entity.id
_entity.type
_entity.pdbx_description
1 polymer ?
#
loop_
_entity_poly.entity_id
_entity_poly.type
_entity_poly.pdbx_seq_one_letter_code
_entity_poly.pdbx_strand_id
1 'polypeptide(L)'
;MCKGLATLPATCLKSAKDIKHKISFLLQKPEPQTADQKQMKEKNSTNAAAAKRVPTATEVKKWKESFSHIMNSDTGRAVFTSFLRSEFSEENMDFWVACEDYKKTASSKLVPRAKQIYQQYVEADAPNEVNLDASTRDQTRQNVENPCPSCFDEAQRMIYLLMEKDSYRRFLNSKLIQGLSQKQTAATNAKKEERKDYDYAENRQALTGGA
;
A
#
# COMPACT_ATOMS: atom_id res chain seq x y z
N MET A 1 22.22 -62.19 22.19
CA MET A 1 20.85 -62.71 22.38
C MET A 1 19.98 -61.57 22.90
N CYS A 2 19.24 -60.90 22.03
CA CYS A 2 18.20 -59.95 22.46
C CYS A 2 16.86 -60.48 21.95
N LYS A 3 16.00 -60.84 22.90
CA LYS A 3 14.66 -61.39 22.72
C LYS A 3 13.67 -60.24 22.50
N GLY A 4 12.61 -60.48 21.72
CA GLY A 4 11.32 -59.82 21.93
C GLY A 4 10.85 -58.79 20.90
N LEU A 5 10.65 -59.21 19.64
CA LEU A 5 9.66 -58.60 18.74
C LEU A 5 8.39 -59.46 18.81
N ALA A 6 7.39 -59.06 19.59
CA ALA A 6 6.06 -59.64 19.51
C ALA A 6 5.03 -58.71 20.14
N THR A 7 4.41 -57.86 19.32
CA THR A 7 2.96 -57.66 19.18
C THR A 7 2.72 -56.31 18.50
N LEU A 8 2.64 -56.33 17.16
CA LEU A 8 2.01 -55.25 16.41
C LEU A 8 0.82 -55.84 15.64
N PRO A 9 -0.39 -55.23 15.71
CA PRO A 9 -1.60 -55.72 15.05
C PRO A 9 -1.45 -55.83 13.53
N ALA A 10 -2.03 -56.89 12.95
CA ALA A 10 -1.99 -57.24 11.53
C ALA A 10 -2.88 -56.34 10.62
N THR A 11 -2.95 -55.04 10.90
CA THR A 11 -3.60 -54.04 10.03
C THR A 11 -2.65 -52.96 9.53
N CYS A 12 -1.38 -52.95 9.97
CA CYS A 12 -0.36 -51.98 9.51
C CYS A 12 0.51 -52.48 8.32
N LEU A 13 0.14 -53.60 7.67
CA LEU A 13 0.89 -54.20 6.55
C LEU A 13 0.21 -54.06 5.17
N LYS A 14 -0.62 -53.03 4.99
CA LYS A 14 -1.13 -52.65 3.66
C LYS A 14 -0.98 -51.15 3.43
N SER A 15 0.26 -50.71 3.21
CA SER A 15 0.65 -49.71 2.20
C SER A 15 2.13 -49.35 2.33
N ALA A 16 3.01 -50.35 2.19
CA ALA A 16 4.45 -50.13 1.97
C ALA A 16 4.81 -50.16 0.47
N LYS A 17 3.83 -50.13 -0.44
CA LYS A 17 4.01 -50.10 -1.90
C LYS A 17 3.79 -48.74 -2.55
N ASP A 18 3.24 -47.74 -1.85
CA ASP A 18 2.94 -46.41 -2.42
C ASP A 18 3.93 -45.29 -2.04
N ILE A 19 5.02 -45.62 -1.36
CA ILE A 19 6.05 -44.62 -1.00
C ILE A 19 7.18 -44.54 -2.04
N LYS A 20 7.13 -45.35 -3.11
CA LYS A 20 8.12 -45.29 -4.20
C LYS A 20 8.00 -44.02 -5.07
N HIS A 21 6.80 -43.42 -5.12
CA HIS A 21 6.56 -42.20 -5.91
C HIS A 21 6.89 -40.89 -5.18
N LYS A 22 7.19 -40.93 -3.88
CA LYS A 22 7.44 -39.71 -3.08
C LYS A 22 8.92 -39.38 -2.82
N ILE A 23 9.84 -40.25 -3.20
CA ILE A 23 11.30 -40.01 -3.06
C ILE A 23 11.99 -39.83 -4.42
N SER A 24 11.30 -40.15 -5.53
CA SER A 24 11.85 -39.93 -6.89
C SER A 24 12.03 -38.45 -7.26
N PHE A 25 11.39 -37.52 -6.53
CA PHE A 25 11.55 -36.08 -6.75
C PHE A 25 12.83 -35.51 -6.11
N LEU A 26 13.43 -36.20 -5.14
CA LEU A 26 14.57 -35.69 -4.37
C LEU A 26 15.94 -35.98 -5.00
N LEU A 27 15.99 -36.60 -6.19
CA LEU A 27 17.24 -36.96 -6.87
C LEU A 27 17.29 -36.56 -8.35
N GLN A 28 16.67 -35.44 -8.74
CA GLN A 28 16.90 -34.83 -10.05
C GLN A 28 17.68 -33.52 -9.92
N LYS A 29 18.95 -33.59 -10.33
CA LYS A 29 19.88 -32.49 -10.56
C LYS A 29 19.35 -31.60 -11.70
N PRO A 30 19.24 -30.27 -11.55
CA PRO A 30 18.88 -29.41 -12.67
C PRO A 30 20.11 -29.09 -13.53
N GLU A 31 20.03 -29.39 -14.82
CA GLU A 31 20.90 -28.81 -15.86
C GLU A 31 20.35 -27.43 -16.28
N PRO A 32 21.22 -26.48 -16.67
CA PRO A 32 20.83 -25.09 -16.88
C PRO A 32 20.27 -24.91 -18.30
N GLN A 33 19.03 -24.45 -18.40
CA GLN A 33 18.43 -24.01 -19.66
C GLN A 33 18.06 -22.53 -19.58
N THR A 34 18.83 -21.75 -20.35
CA THR A 34 18.58 -20.37 -20.77
C THR A 34 17.27 -20.25 -21.54
N ALA A 35 16.32 -19.42 -21.07
CA ALA A 35 15.48 -18.54 -21.89
C ALA A 35 14.47 -17.73 -21.04
N ASP A 36 14.44 -16.43 -21.30
CA ASP A 36 13.32 -15.49 -21.16
C ASP A 36 12.73 -15.20 -19.77
N GLN A 37 13.52 -14.51 -18.95
CA GLN A 37 12.95 -13.59 -17.95
C GLN A 37 12.48 -12.31 -18.65
N LYS A 38 11.25 -12.32 -19.17
CA LYS A 38 10.55 -11.07 -19.52
C LYS A 38 10.00 -10.45 -18.23
N GLN A 39 10.83 -9.62 -17.60
CA GLN A 39 10.46 -8.74 -16.50
C GLN A 39 9.26 -7.87 -16.90
N MET A 40 8.06 -8.20 -16.41
CA MET A 40 6.96 -7.24 -16.36
C MET A 40 7.18 -6.32 -15.15
N LYS A 41 7.99 -5.30 -15.37
CA LYS A 41 8.10 -4.13 -14.50
C LYS A 41 6.84 -3.28 -14.74
N GLU A 42 5.73 -3.65 -14.11
CA GLU A 42 4.53 -2.81 -14.13
C GLU A 42 4.73 -1.57 -13.25
N LYS A 43 4.84 -0.46 -13.96
CA LYS A 43 4.74 0.96 -13.60
C LYS A 43 4.21 1.27 -12.18
N ASN A 44 5.09 1.24 -11.20
CA ASN A 44 4.94 1.96 -9.92
C ASN A 44 5.42 3.44 -10.02
N SER A 45 5.51 3.98 -11.25
CA SER A 45 6.23 5.23 -11.54
C SER A 45 5.52 6.51 -11.07
N THR A 46 4.22 6.46 -10.74
CA THR A 46 3.49 7.64 -10.23
C THR A 46 3.71 7.87 -8.74
N ASN A 47 3.80 6.81 -7.93
CA ASN A 47 4.02 6.92 -6.49
C ASN A 47 5.46 7.35 -6.13
N ALA A 48 6.46 6.93 -6.91
CA ALA A 48 7.86 7.27 -6.63
C ALA A 48 8.19 8.77 -6.78
N ALA A 49 7.49 9.49 -7.67
CA ALA A 49 7.66 10.93 -7.85
C ALA A 49 6.90 11.73 -6.78
N ALA A 50 5.69 11.30 -6.43
CA ALA A 50 4.89 11.92 -5.36
C ALA A 50 5.56 11.79 -3.98
N ALA A 51 6.23 10.67 -3.71
CA ALA A 51 7.00 10.45 -2.48
C ALA A 51 8.24 11.35 -2.34
N LYS A 52 8.74 11.94 -3.44
CA LYS A 52 9.94 12.80 -3.44
C LYS A 52 9.62 14.29 -3.32
N ARG A 53 8.36 14.70 -3.53
CA ARG A 53 7.96 16.10 -3.50
C ARG A 53 7.68 16.55 -2.07
N VAL A 54 8.36 17.59 -1.61
CA VAL A 54 8.06 18.21 -0.33
C VAL A 54 6.69 18.91 -0.43
N PRO A 55 5.72 18.60 0.44
CA PRO A 55 4.41 19.24 0.39
C PRO A 55 4.48 20.71 0.81
N THR A 56 3.54 21.52 0.34
CA THR A 56 3.41 22.95 0.68
C THR A 56 2.57 23.18 1.93
N ALA A 57 2.69 24.36 2.56
CA ALA A 57 1.92 24.70 3.77
C ALA A 57 0.43 24.69 3.56
N THR A 58 -0.01 25.15 2.40
CA THR A 58 -1.41 25.14 2.02
C THR A 58 -1.94 23.71 1.89
N GLU A 59 -1.16 22.79 1.31
CA GLU A 59 -1.56 21.37 1.22
C GLU A 59 -1.65 20.72 2.59
N VAL A 60 -0.62 20.89 3.43
CA VAL A 60 -0.61 20.32 4.78
C VAL A 60 -1.76 20.87 5.63
N LYS A 61 -2.12 22.15 5.46
CA LYS A 61 -3.29 22.74 6.11
C LYS A 61 -4.59 22.07 5.65
N LYS A 62 -4.80 21.92 4.34
CA LYS A 62 -6.00 21.25 3.78
C LYS A 62 -6.12 19.79 4.26
N TRP A 63 -5.01 19.07 4.32
CA TRP A 63 -4.99 17.69 4.82
C TRP A 63 -5.43 17.57 6.28
N LYS A 64 -5.34 18.64 7.09
CA LYS A 64 -5.86 18.64 8.46
C LYS A 64 -7.36 18.90 8.55
N GLU A 65 -7.94 19.50 7.51
CA GLU A 65 -9.35 19.90 7.49
C GLU A 65 -10.28 18.72 7.15
N SER A 66 -9.85 17.80 6.28
CA SER A 66 -10.66 16.62 5.90
C SER A 66 -9.78 15.50 5.36
N PHE A 67 -10.16 14.25 5.69
CA PHE A 67 -9.52 13.07 5.12
C PHE A 67 -9.64 13.02 3.59
N SER A 68 -10.74 13.54 3.04
CA SER A 68 -10.93 13.62 1.59
C SER A 68 -9.83 14.45 0.89
N HIS A 69 -9.27 15.47 1.54
CA HIS A 69 -8.16 16.25 0.98
C HIS A 69 -6.87 15.43 0.88
N ILE A 70 -6.66 14.45 1.77
CA ILE A 70 -5.55 13.49 1.69
C ILE A 70 -5.80 12.54 0.53
N MET A 71 -7.00 11.95 0.48
CA MET A 71 -7.34 10.92 -0.52
C MET A 71 -7.34 11.45 -1.95
N ASN A 72 -7.67 12.73 -2.16
CA ASN A 72 -7.65 13.39 -3.46
C ASN A 72 -6.27 13.97 -3.86
N SER A 73 -5.24 13.78 -3.03
CA SER A 73 -3.88 14.30 -3.29
C SER A 73 -2.88 13.15 -3.39
N ASP A 74 -2.16 13.04 -4.50
CA ASP A 74 -1.10 12.01 -4.66
C ASP A 74 -0.03 12.14 -3.58
N THR A 75 0.40 13.38 -3.28
CA THR A 75 1.35 13.65 -2.20
C THR A 75 0.72 13.36 -0.84
N GLY A 76 -0.56 13.68 -0.64
CA GLY A 76 -1.31 13.37 0.58
C GLY A 76 -1.36 11.87 0.85
N ARG A 77 -1.78 11.08 -0.15
CA ARG A 77 -1.78 9.62 -0.08
C ARG A 77 -0.39 9.07 0.19
N ALA A 78 0.67 9.57 -0.45
CA ALA A 78 2.03 9.10 -0.21
C ALA A 78 2.50 9.36 1.25
N VAL A 79 2.22 10.55 1.78
CA VAL A 79 2.54 10.92 3.16
C VAL A 79 1.73 10.08 4.16
N PHE A 80 0.43 9.90 3.92
CA PHE A 80 -0.43 9.08 4.76
C PHE A 80 -0.06 7.59 4.70
N THR A 81 0.31 7.08 3.53
CA THR A 81 0.84 5.70 3.39
C THR A 81 2.10 5.51 4.24
N SER A 82 2.98 6.51 4.29
CA SER A 82 4.20 6.45 5.11
C SER A 82 3.86 6.39 6.61
N PHE A 83 2.79 7.06 7.03
CA PHE A 83 2.25 6.96 8.38
C PHE A 83 1.64 5.58 8.66
N LEU A 84 0.79 5.07 7.76
CA LEU A 84 0.18 3.74 7.91
C LEU A 84 1.23 2.62 8.01
N ARG A 85 2.31 2.70 7.23
CA ARG A 85 3.46 1.78 7.32
C ARG A 85 4.13 1.80 8.69
N SER A 86 4.19 2.97 9.33
CA SER A 86 4.75 3.06 10.68
C SER A 86 3.84 2.42 11.75
N GLU A 87 2.57 2.21 11.40
CA GLU A 87 1.57 1.55 12.24
C GLU A 87 1.15 0.16 11.70
N PHE A 88 1.89 -0.39 10.73
CA PHE A 88 1.62 -1.70 10.10
C PHE A 88 0.16 -1.84 9.61
N SER A 89 -0.35 -0.82 8.92
CA SER A 89 -1.74 -0.73 8.44
C SER A 89 -1.85 -0.21 7.01
N GLU A 90 -0.75 -0.29 6.23
CA GLU A 90 -0.67 0.23 4.87
C GLU A 90 -1.54 -0.51 3.86
N GLU A 91 -1.93 -1.75 4.15
CA GLU A 91 -2.82 -2.57 3.33
C GLU A 91 -4.15 -1.85 3.03
N ASN A 92 -4.63 -1.03 3.97
CA ASN A 92 -5.86 -0.25 3.80
C ASN A 92 -5.75 0.77 2.66
N MET A 93 -4.61 1.46 2.55
CA MET A 93 -4.38 2.40 1.46
C MET A 93 -4.08 1.66 0.15
N ASP A 94 -3.29 0.60 0.21
CA ASP A 94 -2.93 -0.18 -0.97
C ASP A 94 -4.18 -0.82 -1.62
N PHE A 95 -5.09 -1.37 -0.81
CA PHE A 95 -6.40 -1.84 -1.25
C PHE A 95 -7.24 -0.71 -1.85
N TRP A 96 -7.33 0.44 -1.16
CA TRP A 96 -8.12 1.57 -1.67
C TRP A 96 -7.63 2.05 -3.04
N VAL A 97 -6.32 2.14 -3.24
CA VAL A 97 -5.71 2.50 -4.53
C VAL A 97 -5.95 1.41 -5.57
N ALA A 98 -5.83 0.13 -5.21
CA ALA A 98 -6.13 -0.98 -6.11
C ALA A 98 -7.57 -0.93 -6.64
N CYS A 99 -8.53 -0.55 -5.78
CA CYS A 99 -9.93 -0.34 -6.17
C CYS A 99 -10.10 0.84 -7.13
N GLU A 100 -9.41 1.97 -6.91
CA GLU A 100 -9.44 3.12 -7.83
C GLU A 100 -8.87 2.79 -9.22
N ASP A 101 -7.83 1.96 -9.27
CA ASP A 101 -7.26 1.48 -10.53
C ASP A 101 -8.16 0.43 -11.20
N TYR A 102 -8.82 -0.41 -10.39
CA TYR A 102 -9.77 -1.40 -10.88
C TYR A 102 -10.96 -0.76 -11.62
N LYS A 103 -11.52 0.32 -11.09
CA LYS A 103 -12.62 1.08 -11.75
C LYS A 103 -12.25 1.57 -13.16
N LYS A 104 -10.96 1.78 -13.42
CA LYS A 104 -10.41 2.26 -14.70
C LYS A 104 -9.95 1.11 -15.61
N THR A 105 -10.09 -0.13 -15.17
CA THR A 105 -9.62 -1.32 -15.88
C THR A 105 -10.52 -1.62 -17.08
N ALA A 106 -9.90 -1.90 -18.24
CA ALA A 106 -10.64 -2.30 -19.44
C ALA A 106 -11.42 -3.60 -19.21
N SER A 107 -12.59 -3.73 -19.83
CA SER A 107 -13.50 -4.88 -19.61
C SER A 107 -12.83 -6.25 -19.82
N SER A 108 -11.91 -6.36 -20.77
CA SER A 108 -11.16 -7.60 -21.04
C SER A 108 -10.22 -8.04 -19.90
N LYS A 109 -9.89 -7.13 -18.99
CA LYS A 109 -9.01 -7.37 -17.84
C LYS A 109 -9.75 -7.38 -16.49
N LEU A 110 -11.06 -7.08 -16.45
CA LEU A 110 -11.81 -6.99 -15.19
C LEU A 110 -11.78 -8.31 -14.41
N VAL A 111 -12.06 -9.43 -15.07
CA VAL A 111 -12.11 -10.75 -14.41
C VAL A 111 -10.77 -11.12 -13.74
N PRO A 112 -9.62 -11.16 -14.44
CA PRO A 112 -8.35 -11.49 -13.79
C PRO A 112 -7.96 -10.46 -12.72
N ARG A 113 -8.26 -9.17 -12.93
CA ARG A 113 -7.91 -8.13 -11.95
C ARG A 113 -8.77 -8.21 -10.68
N ALA A 114 -10.05 -8.52 -10.80
CA ALA A 114 -10.95 -8.70 -9.67
C ALA A 114 -10.49 -9.87 -8.78
N LYS A 115 -10.18 -11.02 -9.40
CA LYS A 115 -9.65 -12.18 -8.67
C LYS A 115 -8.35 -11.85 -7.94
N GLN A 116 -7.43 -11.14 -8.60
CA GLN A 116 -6.17 -10.72 -7.98
C GLN A 116 -6.39 -9.83 -6.75
N ILE A 117 -7.27 -8.82 -6.85
CA ILE A 117 -7.56 -7.93 -5.73
C ILE A 117 -8.21 -8.69 -4.58
N TYR A 118 -9.16 -9.58 -4.89
CA TYR A 118 -9.83 -10.42 -3.90
C TYR A 118 -8.83 -11.28 -3.12
N GLN A 119 -7.99 -12.04 -3.83
CA GLN A 119 -7.00 -12.93 -3.21
C GLN A 119 -5.92 -12.18 -2.43
N GLN A 120 -5.61 -10.94 -2.81
CA GLN A 120 -4.58 -10.15 -2.13
C GLN A 120 -5.10 -9.49 -0.84
N TYR A 121 -6.37 -9.08 -0.81
CA TYR A 121 -6.89 -8.18 0.23
C TYR A 121 -8.20 -8.63 0.91
N VAL A 122 -9.02 -9.49 0.32
CA VAL A 122 -10.39 -9.75 0.80
C VAL A 122 -10.65 -11.20 1.18
N GLU A 123 -9.99 -12.15 0.51
CA GLU A 123 -10.04 -13.57 0.87
C GLU A 123 -9.60 -13.77 2.33
N ALA A 124 -10.23 -14.71 3.02
CA ALA A 124 -9.81 -15.05 4.37
C ALA A 124 -8.34 -15.52 4.35
N ASP A 125 -7.53 -15.01 5.27
CA ASP A 125 -6.09 -15.27 5.34
C ASP A 125 -5.30 -14.72 4.13
N ALA A 126 -5.86 -13.76 3.39
CA ALA A 126 -5.15 -13.06 2.33
C ALA A 126 -3.86 -12.40 2.87
N PRO A 127 -2.77 -12.36 2.08
CA PRO A 127 -1.48 -11.86 2.54
C PRO A 127 -1.52 -10.42 3.06
N ASN A 128 -2.42 -9.60 2.51
CA ASN A 128 -2.69 -8.22 2.95
C ASN A 128 -4.18 -8.06 3.28
N GLU A 129 -4.80 -9.03 3.98
CA GLU A 129 -6.23 -9.00 4.33
C GLU A 129 -6.61 -7.68 5.01
N VAL A 130 -7.60 -6.99 4.45
CA VAL A 130 -8.16 -5.76 5.03
C VAL A 130 -9.29 -6.08 6.01
N ASN A 131 -9.45 -5.24 7.03
CA ASN A 131 -10.48 -5.45 8.05
C ASN A 131 -11.89 -5.09 7.53
N LEU A 132 -12.64 -6.12 7.11
CA LEU A 132 -14.03 -6.01 6.66
C LEU A 132 -14.96 -6.85 7.54
N ASP A 133 -16.20 -6.39 7.73
CA ASP A 133 -17.23 -7.21 8.34
C ASP A 133 -17.64 -8.38 7.42
N ALA A 134 -18.24 -9.42 8.03
CA ALA A 134 -18.61 -10.63 7.31
C ALA A 134 -19.55 -10.35 6.13
N SER A 135 -20.51 -9.44 6.32
CA SER A 135 -21.48 -9.05 5.29
C SER A 135 -20.80 -8.44 4.06
N THR A 136 -19.85 -7.52 4.28
CA THR A 136 -19.12 -6.84 3.20
C THR A 136 -18.19 -7.80 2.47
N ARG A 137 -17.54 -8.72 3.21
CA ARG A 137 -16.68 -9.75 2.63
C ARG A 137 -17.49 -10.73 1.76
N ASP A 138 -18.64 -11.18 2.24
CA ASP A 138 -19.52 -12.09 1.50
C ASP A 138 -20.10 -11.41 0.25
N GLN A 139 -20.52 -10.15 0.35
CA GLN A 139 -20.96 -9.38 -0.82
C GLN A 139 -19.84 -9.26 -1.86
N THR A 140 -18.62 -8.96 -1.42
CA THR A 140 -17.46 -8.85 -2.32
C THR A 140 -17.13 -10.20 -2.97
N ARG A 141 -17.22 -11.30 -2.21
CA ARG A 141 -17.06 -12.67 -2.73
C ARG A 141 -18.06 -12.96 -3.85
N GLN A 142 -19.32 -12.58 -3.69
CA GLN A 142 -20.34 -12.75 -4.75
C GLN A 142 -20.06 -11.85 -5.96
N ASN A 143 -19.68 -10.60 -5.74
CA ASN A 143 -19.37 -9.66 -6.81
C ASN A 143 -18.22 -10.14 -7.70
N VAL A 144 -17.23 -10.85 -7.15
CA VAL A 144 -16.08 -11.35 -7.94
C VAL A 144 -16.40 -12.59 -8.77
N GLU A 145 -17.55 -13.24 -8.56
CA GLU A 145 -18.05 -14.31 -9.42
C GLU A 145 -18.50 -13.76 -10.78
N ASN A 146 -19.08 -12.54 -10.81
CA ASN A 146 -19.44 -11.81 -12.02
C ASN A 146 -18.93 -10.36 -11.97
N PRO A 147 -17.61 -10.14 -12.19
CA PRO A 147 -16.98 -8.84 -11.98
C PRO A 147 -17.52 -7.72 -12.87
N CYS A 148 -17.81 -6.58 -12.25
CA CYS A 148 -18.14 -5.31 -12.90
C CYS A 148 -17.28 -4.17 -12.32
N PRO A 149 -17.29 -2.95 -12.89
CA PRO A 149 -16.48 -1.84 -12.36
C PRO A 149 -16.75 -1.48 -10.89
N SER A 150 -17.95 -1.73 -10.37
CA SER A 150 -18.37 -1.45 -8.99
C SER A 150 -18.16 -2.64 -8.03
N CYS A 151 -17.43 -3.68 -8.45
CA CYS A 151 -17.25 -4.94 -7.70
C CYS A 151 -16.79 -4.73 -6.24
N PHE A 152 -15.97 -3.70 -5.99
CA PHE A 152 -15.36 -3.41 -4.70
C PHE A 152 -15.89 -2.14 -4.02
N ASP A 153 -16.94 -1.50 -4.54
CA ASP A 153 -17.36 -0.16 -4.06
C ASP A 153 -17.68 -0.15 -2.55
N GLU A 154 -18.41 -1.16 -2.08
CA GLU A 154 -18.79 -1.25 -0.68
C GLU A 154 -17.58 -1.56 0.22
N ALA A 155 -16.75 -2.53 -0.16
CA ALA A 155 -15.53 -2.84 0.58
C ALA A 155 -14.57 -1.64 0.64
N GLN A 156 -14.37 -0.96 -0.48
CA GLN A 156 -13.54 0.24 -0.55
C GLN A 156 -14.10 1.36 0.34
N ARG A 157 -15.42 1.56 0.37
CA ARG A 157 -16.09 2.52 1.26
C ARG A 157 -15.85 2.19 2.72
N MET A 158 -15.95 0.92 3.10
CA MET A 158 -15.70 0.48 4.47
C MET A 158 -14.26 0.73 4.91
N ILE A 159 -13.28 0.42 4.06
CA ILE A 159 -11.86 0.70 4.35
C ILE A 159 -11.55 2.19 4.39
N TYR A 160 -12.18 3.00 3.52
CA TYR A 160 -12.09 4.47 3.61
C TYR A 160 -12.55 4.96 4.98
N LEU A 161 -13.71 4.51 5.46
CA LEU A 161 -14.25 4.93 6.74
C LEU A 161 -13.42 4.43 7.93
N LEU A 162 -12.86 3.23 7.83
CA LEU A 162 -11.94 2.69 8.83
C LEU A 162 -10.73 3.63 8.99
N MET A 163 -10.06 3.95 7.89
CA MET A 163 -8.93 4.88 7.91
C MET A 163 -9.34 6.27 8.39
N GLU A 164 -10.49 6.79 7.97
CA GLU A 164 -10.96 8.13 8.37
C GLU A 164 -11.26 8.24 9.87
N LYS A 165 -11.89 7.22 10.44
CA LYS A 165 -12.32 7.22 11.84
C LYS A 165 -11.19 6.91 12.82
N ASP A 166 -10.20 6.15 12.39
CA ASP A 166 -9.11 5.68 13.24
C ASP A 166 -7.75 6.26 12.84
N SER A 167 -7.14 5.73 11.78
CA SER A 167 -5.77 6.06 11.38
C SER A 167 -5.58 7.56 11.07
N TYR A 168 -6.56 8.21 10.45
CA TYR A 168 -6.53 9.65 10.17
C TYR A 168 -6.52 10.48 11.46
N ARG A 169 -7.29 10.08 12.49
CA ARG A 169 -7.30 10.78 13.79
C ARG A 169 -5.93 10.69 14.48
N ARG A 170 -5.26 9.54 14.40
CA ARG A 170 -3.88 9.39 14.89
C ARG A 170 -2.88 10.17 14.03
N PHE A 171 -3.03 10.13 12.71
CA PHE A 171 -2.19 10.86 11.78
C PHE A 171 -2.15 12.36 12.07
N LEU A 172 -3.30 13.00 12.36
CA LEU A 172 -3.37 14.42 12.71
C LEU A 172 -2.56 14.79 13.95
N ASN A 173 -2.38 13.83 14.87
CA ASN A 173 -1.60 13.99 16.10
C ASN A 173 -0.16 13.47 15.98
N SER A 174 0.22 12.92 14.82
CA SER A 174 1.53 12.32 14.61
C SER A 174 2.64 13.38 14.49
N LYS A 175 3.86 13.01 14.92
CA LYS A 175 5.07 13.81 14.70
C LYS A 175 5.33 14.08 13.22
N LEU A 176 4.87 13.19 12.34
CA LEU A 176 5.06 13.26 10.90
C LEU A 176 4.35 14.50 10.32
N ILE A 177 3.05 14.69 10.56
CA ILE A 177 2.34 15.87 10.03
C ILE A 177 2.71 17.17 10.76
N GLN A 178 3.05 17.08 12.05
CA GLN A 178 3.52 18.23 12.83
C GLN A 178 4.87 18.74 12.30
N GLY A 179 5.82 17.82 12.03
CA GLY A 179 7.12 18.14 11.45
C GLY A 179 7.02 18.75 10.05
N LEU A 180 6.08 18.30 9.22
CA LEU A 180 5.82 18.93 7.91
C LEU A 180 5.35 20.38 8.06
N SER A 181 4.50 20.66 9.06
CA SER A 181 4.01 22.02 9.32
C SER A 181 5.15 22.95 9.80
N GLN A 182 6.05 22.45 10.66
CA GLN A 182 7.18 23.22 11.20
C GLN A 182 8.28 23.49 10.17
N LYS A 183 8.60 22.52 9.32
CA LYS A 183 9.58 22.73 8.23
C LYS A 183 9.14 23.85 7.28
N GLN A 184 7.83 24.02 7.10
CA GLN A 184 7.28 25.07 6.24
C GLN A 184 7.25 26.44 6.91
N THR A 185 7.00 26.54 8.22
CA THR A 185 7.11 27.82 8.92
C THR A 185 8.54 28.34 8.91
N ALA A 186 9.52 27.46 9.14
CA ALA A 186 10.94 27.80 9.02
C ALA A 186 11.31 28.28 7.60
N ALA A 187 10.89 27.55 6.56
CA ALA A 187 11.16 27.94 5.16
C ALA A 187 10.48 29.26 4.76
N THR A 188 9.31 29.57 5.34
CA THR A 188 8.59 30.83 5.07
C THR A 188 9.27 32.01 5.77
N ASN A 189 9.78 31.80 6.99
CA ASN A 189 10.51 32.83 7.73
C ASN A 189 11.86 33.14 7.09
N ALA A 190 12.63 32.12 6.68
CA ALA A 190 13.89 32.30 5.96
C ALA A 190 13.71 33.12 4.67
N LYS A 191 12.67 32.83 3.87
CA LYS A 191 12.35 33.60 2.66
C LYS A 191 11.92 35.06 2.94
N LYS A 192 11.35 35.34 4.11
CA LYS A 192 11.02 36.72 4.53
C LYS A 192 12.26 37.47 4.99
N GLU A 193 13.19 36.80 5.67
CA GLU A 193 14.47 37.38 6.08
C GLU A 193 15.35 37.70 4.87
N GLU A 194 15.47 36.77 3.90
CA GLU A 194 16.17 37.00 2.64
C GLU A 194 15.58 38.16 1.83
N ARG A 195 14.24 38.29 1.78
CA ARG A 195 13.60 39.43 1.10
C ARG A 195 13.87 40.75 1.81
N LYS A 196 13.90 40.77 3.14
CA LYS A 196 14.22 41.98 3.91
C LYS A 196 15.69 42.39 3.74
N ASP A 197 16.60 41.42 3.65
CA ASP A 197 18.02 41.68 3.39
C ASP A 197 18.24 42.26 1.99
N TYR A 198 17.52 41.73 0.99
CA TYR A 198 17.54 42.28 -0.38
C TYR A 198 17.01 43.72 -0.44
N ASP A 199 15.88 43.98 0.21
CA ASP A 199 15.24 45.31 0.26
C ASP A 199 16.11 46.34 1.03
N TYR A 200 16.84 45.87 2.07
CA TYR A 200 17.80 46.69 2.81
C TYR A 200 19.08 46.99 1.99
N ALA A 201 19.57 46.02 1.22
CA ALA A 201 20.73 46.19 0.34
C ALA A 201 20.43 47.14 -0.84
N GLU A 202 19.24 47.04 -1.43
CA GLU A 202 18.78 47.88 -2.54
C GLU A 202 18.61 49.35 -2.10
N ASN A 203 18.02 49.59 -0.93
CA ASN A 203 17.91 50.94 -0.36
C ASN A 203 19.27 51.56 0.00
N ARG A 204 20.27 50.74 0.36
CA ARG A 204 21.62 51.24 0.68
C ARG A 204 22.40 51.67 -0.56
N GLN A 205 22.18 51.03 -1.71
CA GLN A 205 22.81 51.40 -2.99
C GLN A 205 22.21 52.69 -3.59
N ALA A 206 20.92 52.97 -3.34
CA ALA A 206 20.26 54.19 -3.78
C ALA A 206 20.78 55.47 -3.06
N LEU A 207 21.34 55.34 -1.85
CA LEU A 207 21.87 56.47 -1.07
C LEU A 207 23.32 56.85 -1.41
N THR A 208 24.06 56.02 -2.17
CA THR A 208 25.47 56.27 -2.51
C THR A 208 25.70 56.77 -3.94
N GLY A 209 24.64 56.91 -4.74
CA GLY A 209 24.73 57.31 -6.16
C GLY A 209 24.54 58.81 -6.45
N GLY A 210 24.41 59.65 -5.42
CA GLY A 210 24.26 61.10 -5.56
C GLY A 210 25.55 61.84 -5.20
N ALA A 211 26.50 61.89 -6.12
CA ALA A 211 27.63 62.82 -6.09
C ALA A 211 27.99 63.22 -7.52
#